data_AF-A0A2S9FRI6-F1
#
_entry.id   AF-A0A2S9FRI6-F1
#
_cell.length_a   1.000
_cell.length_b   1.000
_cell.length_c   1.000
_cell.angle_alpha   90.00
_cell.angle_beta   90.00
_cell.angle_gamma   90.00
#
_symmetry.space_group_name_H-M   'P 1'
#
loop_
_entity.id
_entity.type
_entity.pdbx_description
1 polymer ?
#
loop_
_entity_poly.entity_id
_entity_poly.type
_entity_poly.pdbx_seq_one_letter_code
_entity_poly.pdbx_strand_id
1 'polypeptide(L)'
;MSGWEIFWDVIPYVTLTIVVVGIWWRYRYDKFGWTTRSSQLYESRLLRIGSPMFHFGILVVIAGHIIGLVIPESWTTAIGLSDHAYHVQA
;
A
#
# COMPACT_ATOMS: atom_id res chain seq x y z
N MET A 1 2.89 26.35 -16.71
CA MET A 1 2.68 24.92 -16.45
C MET A 1 3.82 24.17 -17.12
N SER A 2 4.77 23.69 -16.33
CA SER A 2 5.89 22.90 -16.84
C SER A 2 5.40 21.50 -17.21
N GLY A 3 6.01 20.86 -18.21
CA GLY A 3 5.61 19.51 -18.64
C GLY A 3 5.69 18.43 -17.53
N TRP A 4 6.40 18.70 -16.43
CA TRP A 4 6.55 17.80 -15.29
C TRP A 4 5.33 17.74 -14.38
N GLU A 5 4.44 18.74 -14.42
CA GLU A 5 3.21 18.79 -13.61
C GLU A 5 2.29 17.59 -13.89
N ILE A 6 2.36 17.02 -15.11
CA ILE A 6 1.57 15.86 -15.52
C ILE A 6 1.74 14.64 -14.59
N PHE A 7 2.93 14.46 -14.00
CA PHE A 7 3.23 13.35 -13.10
C PHE A 7 2.49 13.45 -11.77
N TRP A 8 2.12 14.66 -11.36
CA TRP A 8 1.44 14.92 -10.09
C TRP A 8 -0.07 15.09 -10.29
N ASP A 9 -0.48 15.67 -11.43
CA ASP A 9 -1.89 16.01 -11.66
C ASP A 9 -2.66 14.94 -12.45
N VAL A 10 -2.00 14.14 -13.30
CA VAL A 10 -2.68 13.20 -14.21
C VAL A 10 -2.33 11.75 -13.90
N ILE A 11 -1.04 11.44 -13.77
CA ILE A 11 -0.56 10.07 -13.58
C ILE A 11 -1.18 9.37 -12.36
N PRO A 12 -1.43 10.02 -11.20
CA PRO A 12 -2.05 9.34 -10.07
C PRO A 12 -3.46 8.81 -10.38
N TYR A 13 -4.27 9.60 -11.11
CA TYR A 13 -5.63 9.21 -11.49
C TYR A 13 -5.64 8.10 -12.54
N VAL A 14 -4.74 8.15 -13.52
CA VAL A 14 -4.57 7.08 -14.52
C VAL A 14 -4.16 5.79 -13.81
N THR A 15 -3.20 5.85 -12.89
CA THR A 15 -2.73 4.70 -12.11
C THR A 15 -3.86 4.10 -11.29
N LEU A 16 -4.63 4.91 -10.55
CA LEU A 16 -5.78 4.44 -9.77
C LEU A 16 -6.84 3.80 -10.65
N THR A 17 -7.14 4.41 -11.81
CA THR A 17 -8.10 3.87 -12.78
C THR A 17 -7.67 2.49 -13.28
N ILE A 18 -6.41 2.32 -13.66
CA ILE A 18 -5.86 1.02 -14.10
C ILE A 18 -5.96 -0.01 -12.97
N VAL A 19 -5.61 0.36 -11.74
CA VAL A 19 -5.67 -0.55 -10.58
C VAL A 19 -7.11 -1.01 -10.34
N VAL A 20 -8.07 -0.09 -10.26
CA VAL A 20 -9.48 -0.43 -9.95
C VAL A 20 -10.12 -1.24 -11.08
N VAL A 21 -10.02 -0.77 -12.33
CA VAL A 21 -10.61 -1.45 -13.49
C VAL A 21 -9.92 -2.79 -13.75
N GLY A 22 -8.59 -2.84 -13.63
CA GLY A 22 -7.80 -4.06 -13.80
C GLY A 22 -8.13 -5.13 -12.77
N ILE A 23 -8.28 -4.75 -11.49
CA ILE A 23 -8.72 -5.65 -10.41
C ILE A 23 -10.12 -6.20 -10.71
N TRP A 24 -11.06 -5.31 -11.05
CA TRP A 24 -12.44 -5.71 -11.35
C TRP A 24 -12.52 -6.65 -12.55
N TRP A 25 -11.84 -6.30 -13.65
CA TRP A 25 -11.75 -7.14 -14.84
C TRP A 25 -11.16 -8.50 -14.50
N ARG A 26 -9.97 -8.54 -13.87
CA ARG A 26 -9.29 -9.80 -13.56
C ARG A 26 -10.17 -10.69 -12.67
N TYR A 27 -10.86 -10.12 -11.70
CA TYR A 27 -11.80 -10.85 -10.85
C TYR A 27 -12.97 -11.44 -11.65
N ARG A 28 -13.44 -10.77 -12.71
CA ARG A 28 -14.56 -11.26 -13.53
C ARG A 28 -14.17 -12.38 -14.49
N TYR A 29 -12.98 -12.31 -15.06
CA TYR A 29 -12.54 -13.20 -16.15
C TYR A 29 -11.66 -14.36 -15.69
N ASP A 30 -10.81 -14.17 -14.67
CA ASP A 30 -9.87 -15.19 -14.21
C ASP A 30 -9.89 -15.33 -12.68
N LYS A 31 -10.97 -15.95 -12.18
CA LYS A 31 -11.11 -16.27 -10.75
C LYS A 31 -10.15 -17.39 -10.33
N PHE A 32 -9.89 -18.36 -11.20
CA PHE A 32 -9.02 -19.50 -10.89
C PHE A 32 -7.56 -19.09 -10.74
N GLY A 33 -7.09 -18.12 -11.52
CA GLY A 33 -5.76 -17.53 -11.38
C GLY A 33 -5.63 -16.49 -10.26
N TRP A 34 -6.70 -16.23 -9.49
CA TRP A 34 -6.67 -15.34 -8.33
C TRP A 34 -6.15 -16.07 -7.08
N THR A 35 -4.85 -16.35 -7.07
CA THR A 35 -4.17 -17.00 -5.93
C THR A 35 -2.90 -16.25 -5.58
N THR A 36 -2.33 -16.56 -4.40
CA THR A 36 -1.05 -15.99 -3.95
C THR A 36 0.15 -16.51 -4.74
N ARG A 37 -0.03 -17.57 -5.57
CA ARG A 37 1.04 -18.27 -6.29
C ARG A 37 2.26 -18.56 -5.39
N SER A 38 2.01 -19.15 -4.22
CA SER A 38 3.07 -19.45 -3.25
C SER A 38 4.12 -20.39 -3.82
N SER A 39 5.40 -20.00 -3.70
CA SER A 39 6.57 -20.81 -4.04
C SER A 39 7.20 -21.49 -2.81
N GLN A 40 6.52 -21.47 -1.66
CA GLN A 40 7.02 -22.01 -0.39
C GLN A 40 7.46 -23.48 -0.48
N LEU A 41 6.78 -24.27 -1.31
CA LEU A 41 7.13 -25.69 -1.53
C LEU A 41 8.46 -25.87 -2.26
N TYR A 42 8.84 -24.92 -3.12
CA TYR A 42 10.08 -24.98 -3.90
C TYR A 42 11.28 -24.42 -3.13
N GLU A 43 11.09 -23.41 -2.29
CA GLU A 43 12.17 -22.74 -1.57
C GLU A 43 11.78 -22.39 -0.13
N SER A 44 11.53 -23.43 0.68
CA SER A 44 11.07 -23.24 2.06
C SER A 44 12.14 -22.63 2.98
N ARG A 45 13.43 -22.86 2.72
CA ARG A 45 14.52 -22.45 3.62
C ARG A 45 14.65 -20.94 3.68
N LEU A 46 14.75 -20.27 2.52
CA LEU A 46 14.83 -18.81 2.49
C LEU A 46 13.49 -18.16 2.82
N LEU A 47 12.38 -18.67 2.27
CA LEU A 47 11.07 -18.04 2.43
C LEU A 47 10.53 -18.15 3.87
N ARG A 48 10.96 -19.13 4.66
CA ARG A 48 10.58 -19.21 6.09
C ARG A 48 11.00 -17.99 6.90
N ILE A 49 12.05 -17.28 6.48
CA ILE A 49 12.53 -16.06 7.15
C ILE A 49 12.16 -14.83 6.31
N GLY A 50 12.47 -14.86 5.01
CA GLY A 50 12.26 -13.71 4.13
C GLY A 50 10.79 -13.33 3.98
N SER A 51 9.88 -14.31 3.87
CA SER A 51 8.46 -14.01 3.70
C SER A 51 7.87 -13.33 4.93
N PRO A 52 8.02 -13.85 6.18
CA PRO A 52 7.56 -13.14 7.36
C PRO A 52 8.20 -11.75 7.53
N MET A 53 9.52 -11.62 7.36
CA MET A 53 10.21 -10.33 7.50
C MET A 53 9.65 -9.28 6.54
N PHE A 54 9.42 -9.64 5.27
CA PHE A 54 8.83 -8.75 4.29
C PHE A 54 7.37 -8.42 4.65
N HIS A 55 6.53 -9.41 4.95
CA HIS A 55 5.11 -9.18 5.21
C HIS A 55 4.88 -8.33 6.47
N PHE A 56 5.59 -8.60 7.56
CA PHE A 56 5.48 -7.76 8.76
C PHE A 56 6.03 -6.36 8.51
N GLY A 57 7.14 -6.23 7.79
CA GLY A 57 7.71 -4.93 7.42
C GLY A 57 6.74 -4.10 6.57
N ILE A 58 6.23 -4.66 5.47
CA ILE A 58 5.34 -3.93 4.56
C ILE A 58 4.00 -3.58 5.23
N LEU A 59 3.47 -4.42 6.12
CA LEU A 59 2.25 -4.11 6.86
C LEU A 59 2.44 -2.89 7.77
N VAL A 60 3.57 -2.78 8.46
CA VAL A 60 3.91 -1.59 9.26
C VAL A 60 4.03 -0.35 8.38
N VAL A 61 4.70 -0.46 7.23
CA VAL A 61 4.84 0.64 6.27
C VAL A 61 3.47 1.10 5.74
N ILE A 62 2.61 0.17 5.33
CA ILE A 62 1.25 0.47 4.84
C ILE A 62 0.44 1.17 5.94
N ALA A 63 0.49 0.66 7.18
CA ALA A 63 -0.20 1.29 8.30
C ALA A 63 0.30 2.72 8.54
N GLY A 64 1.62 2.94 8.52
CA GLY A 64 2.22 4.26 8.62
C GLY A 64 1.76 5.22 7.51
N HIS A 65 1.72 4.76 6.26
CA HIS A 65 1.23 5.58 5.13
C HIS A 65 -0.25 5.95 5.29
N ILE A 66 -1.09 5.03 5.76
CA ILE A 66 -2.51 5.31 5.98
C ILE A 66 -2.67 6.35 7.09
N ILE A 67 -1.96 6.19 8.20
CA ILE A 67 -2.02 7.13 9.33
C ILE A 67 -1.49 8.51 8.91
N GLY A 68 -0.36 8.57 8.21
CA GLY A 68 0.29 9.84 7.87
C GLY A 68 -0.32 10.59 6.68
N LEU A 69 -0.99 9.90 5.74
CA LEU A 69 -1.53 10.52 4.53
C LEU A 69 -3.06 10.58 4.47
N VAL A 70 -3.76 9.64 5.10
CA VAL A 70 -5.21 9.50 4.96
C VAL A 70 -5.96 9.98 6.20
N ILE A 71 -5.39 9.79 7.40
CA ILE A 71 -6.05 10.21 8.64
C ILE A 71 -5.87 11.72 8.84
N PRO A 72 -6.96 12.49 9.03
CA PRO A 72 -6.85 13.92 9.31
C PRO A 72 -6.21 14.20 10.67
N GLU A 73 -5.41 15.25 10.74
CA GLU A 73 -4.76 15.72 11.98
C GLU A 73 -5.76 15.91 13.13
N SER A 74 -6.96 16.43 12.85
CA SER A 74 -8.00 16.65 13.87
C SER A 74 -8.41 15.37 14.60
N TRP A 75 -8.32 14.21 13.95
CA TRP A 75 -8.62 12.91 14.56
C TRP A 75 -7.46 12.43 15.42
N THR A 76 -6.21 12.65 15.00
CA THR A 76 -5.03 12.31 15.79
C THR A 76 -4.90 13.18 17.03
N THR A 77 -5.23 14.48 16.94
CA THR A 77 -5.25 15.39 18.09
C THR A 77 -6.37 15.02 19.07
N ALA A 78 -7.54 14.59 18.59
CA ALA A 78 -8.67 14.19 19.44
C ALA A 78 -8.39 12.95 20.29
N ILE A 79 -7.51 12.06 19.85
CA ILE A 79 -7.05 10.89 20.62
C ILE A 79 -5.82 11.18 21.49
N GLY A 80 -5.38 12.45 21.55
CA GLY A 80 -4.31 12.92 22.43
C GLY A 80 -2.89 12.68 21.91
N LEU A 81 -2.70 12.43 20.61
CA LEU A 81 -1.37 12.45 20.01
C LEU A 81 -0.90 13.90 19.91
N SER A 82 0.27 14.20 20.49
CA SER A 82 0.91 15.50 20.34
C SER A 82 1.44 15.68 18.92
N ASP A 83 1.47 16.91 18.43
CA ASP A 83 1.97 17.26 17.08
C ASP A 83 3.40 16.72 16.85
N HIS A 84 4.23 16.69 17.89
CA HIS A 84 5.57 16.10 17.84
C HIS A 84 5.51 14.58 17.58
N ALA A 85 4.57 13.85 18.19
CA ALA A 85 4.43 12.42 17.94
C ALA A 85 3.90 12.12 16.52
N TYR A 86 3.05 13.00 15.98
CA TYR A 86 2.56 12.93 14.61
C TYR A 86 3.68 13.13 13.57
N HIS A 87 4.51 14.16 13.76
CA HIS A 87 5.63 14.45 12.87
C HIS A 87 6.83 13.50 12.98
N VAL A 88 6.91 12.66 14.02
CA VAL A 88 7.94 11.60 14.11
C VAL A 88 7.62 10.43 13.17
N GLN A 89 6.37 10.29 12.73
CA GLN A 89 5.94 9.23 11.81
C GLN A 89 5.89 9.65 10.32
N ALA A 90 5.87 10.96 10.05
CA ALA A 90 5.88 11.54 8.70
C ALA A 90 7.32 11.67 8.15
#